data_AF-A0A7K0EHD0-F1
#
_entry.id   AF-A0A7K0EHD0-F1
#
_cell.length_a   1.000
_cell.length_b   1.000
_cell.length_c   1.000
_cell.angle_alpha   90.00
_cell.angle_beta   90.00
_cell.angle_gamma   90.00
#
_symmetry.space_group_name_H-M   'P 1'
#
loop_
_entity.id
_entity.type
_entity.pdbx_description
1 polymer ?
#
loop_
_entity_poly.entity_id
_entity_poly.type
_entity_poly.pdbx_seq_one_letter_code
_entity_poly.pdbx_strand_id
1 'polypeptide(L)'
;MEPTFEEEVRAILARIEQNTQVAAIRAKVLFDVKDIAILTGFSKDSVYDWIRVGRSINGAKKRVFLKPASGLDDRGFRIFPDELDDFLSHFPPARA
;
A
#
# COMPACT_ATOMS: atom_id res chain seq x y z
N MET A 1 25.87 -20.70 4.75
CA MET A 1 25.04 -21.92 4.87
C MET A 1 24.10 -21.86 3.70
N GLU A 2 24.17 -22.81 2.77
CA GLU A 2 23.22 -22.84 1.65
C GLU A 2 21.84 -23.24 2.18
N PRO A 3 20.76 -22.63 1.66
CA PRO A 3 19.42 -23.00 2.05
C PRO A 3 19.16 -24.45 1.66
N THR A 4 18.46 -25.17 2.53
CA THR A 4 17.99 -26.50 2.22
C THR A 4 16.91 -26.43 1.13
N PHE A 5 16.74 -27.52 0.38
CA PHE A 5 15.66 -27.63 -0.60
C PHE A 5 14.27 -27.31 0.00
N GLU A 6 14.02 -27.70 1.26
CA GLU A 6 12.78 -27.36 1.96
C GLU A 6 12.61 -25.85 2.21
N GLU A 7 13.70 -25.15 2.56
CA GLU A 7 13.69 -23.69 2.74
C GLU A 7 13.46 -22.96 1.41
N GLU A 8 14.06 -23.44 0.31
CA GLU A 8 13.83 -22.90 -1.02
C GLU A 8 12.37 -23.08 -1.48
N VAL A 9 11.80 -24.27 -1.28
CA VAL A 9 10.40 -24.56 -1.61
C VAL A 9 9.46 -23.67 -0.78
N ARG A 10 9.71 -23.50 0.52
CA ARG A 10 8.90 -22.61 1.37
C ARG A 10 8.97 -21.16 0.90
N ALA A 11 10.17 -20.67 0.53
CA ALA A 11 10.34 -19.31 0.02
C ALA A 11 9.59 -19.09 -1.31
N ILE A 12 9.63 -20.06 -2.22
CA ILE A 12 8.89 -20.01 -3.49
C ILE A 12 7.38 -19.97 -3.24
N LEU A 13 6.86 -20.85 -2.39
CA LEU A 13 5.44 -20.90 -2.07
C LEU A 13 4.95 -19.61 -1.41
N ALA A 14 5.72 -19.07 -0.46
CA ALA A 14 5.41 -17.77 0.14
C ALA A 14 5.37 -16.64 -0.90
N ARG A 15 6.26 -16.67 -1.89
CA ARG A 15 6.25 -15.69 -2.98
C ARG A 15 5.04 -15.86 -3.91
N ILE A 16 4.62 -17.09 -4.19
CA ILE A 16 3.41 -17.37 -4.97
C ILE A 16 2.16 -16.87 -4.22
N GLU A 17 2.05 -17.15 -2.93
CA GLU A 17 0.96 -16.68 -2.09
C GLU A 17 0.87 -15.16 -2.07
N GLN A 18 2.02 -14.49 -1.86
CA GLN A 18 2.10 -13.03 -1.89
C GLN A 18 1.68 -12.45 -3.25
N ASN A 19 2.16 -13.03 -4.35
CA ASN A 19 1.80 -12.57 -5.70
C ASN A 19 0.30 -12.77 -5.98
N THR A 20 -0.26 -13.88 -5.51
CA THR A 20 -1.70 -14.17 -5.65
C THR A 20 -2.54 -13.18 -4.87
N GLN A 21 -2.12 -12.84 -3.64
CA GLN A 21 -2.78 -11.82 -2.83
C GLN A 21 -2.75 -10.44 -3.51
N VAL A 22 -1.58 -10.03 -4.03
CA VAL A 22 -1.43 -8.74 -4.74
C VAL A 22 -2.32 -8.71 -6.00
N ALA A 23 -2.37 -9.80 -6.76
CA ALA A 23 -3.23 -9.90 -7.94
C ALA A 23 -4.72 -9.77 -7.57
N ALA A 24 -5.17 -10.44 -6.51
CA ALA A 24 -6.54 -10.34 -6.02
C ALA A 24 -6.89 -8.91 -5.54
N ILE A 25 -5.95 -8.24 -4.87
CA ILE A 25 -6.13 -6.85 -4.44
C ILE A 25 -6.29 -5.94 -5.64
N ARG A 26 -5.41 -6.03 -6.64
CA ARG A 26 -5.44 -5.18 -7.84
C ARG A 26 -6.71 -5.32 -8.67
N ALA A 27 -7.45 -6.42 -8.52
CA ALA A 27 -8.75 -6.61 -9.17
C ALA A 27 -9.92 -5.91 -8.45
N LYS A 28 -9.71 -5.37 -7.24
CA LYS A 28 -10.75 -4.66 -6.48
C LYS A 28 -11.05 -3.29 -7.07
N VAL A 29 -12.33 -2.89 -6.99
CA VAL A 29 -12.79 -1.55 -7.37
C VAL A 29 -12.32 -0.49 -6.37
N LEU A 30 -12.26 -0.84 -5.08
CA LEU A 30 -11.84 0.03 -3.99
C LEU A 30 -10.90 -0.74 -3.08
N PHE A 31 -9.83 -0.09 -2.66
CA PHE A 31 -8.88 -0.61 -1.68
C PHE A 31 -9.27 -0.19 -0.27
N ASP A 32 -9.06 -1.08 0.70
CA ASP A 32 -9.03 -0.70 2.11
C ASP A 32 -7.60 -0.40 2.58
N VAL A 33 -7.46 0.04 3.83
CA VAL A 33 -6.17 0.35 4.44
C VAL A 33 -5.21 -0.85 4.45
N LYS A 34 -5.73 -2.08 4.59
CA LYS A 34 -4.90 -3.30 4.59
C LYS A 34 -4.39 -3.60 3.19
N ASP A 35 -5.22 -3.44 2.18
CA ASP A 35 -4.85 -3.59 0.78
C ASP A 35 -3.70 -2.66 0.41
N ILE A 36 -3.80 -1.38 0.79
CA ILE A 36 -2.76 -0.38 0.51
C ILE A 36 -1.46 -0.71 1.25
N ALA A 37 -1.54 -1.15 2.51
CA ALA A 37 -0.37 -1.59 3.26
C ALA A 37 0.36 -2.74 2.55
N ILE A 38 -0.39 -3.72 2.01
CA ILE A 38 0.18 -4.84 1.25
C ILE A 38 0.78 -4.37 -0.08
N LEU A 39 0.10 -3.49 -0.82
CA LEU A 39 0.57 -2.99 -2.12
C LEU A 39 1.83 -2.13 -2.01
N THR A 40 1.94 -1.33 -0.94
CA THR A 40 3.01 -0.34 -0.78
C THR A 40 4.13 -0.83 0.11
N GLY A 41 3.93 -1.90 0.87
CA GLY A 41 4.87 -2.41 1.88
C GLY A 41 4.94 -1.57 3.16
N PHE A 42 4.12 -0.52 3.29
CA PHE A 42 4.04 0.29 4.51
C PHE A 42 3.11 -0.34 5.56
N SER A 43 3.26 0.08 6.82
CA SER A 43 2.35 -0.34 7.88
C SER A 43 0.96 0.28 7.70
N LYS A 44 -0.08 -0.40 8.23
CA LYS A 44 -1.44 0.14 8.26
C LYS A 44 -1.51 1.50 8.96
N ASP A 45 -0.71 1.70 10.01
CA ASP A 45 -0.64 2.97 10.74
C ASP A 45 -0.10 4.10 9.85
N SER A 46 0.92 3.81 9.04
CA SER A 46 1.43 4.78 8.07
C SER A 46 0.34 5.20 7.08
N VAL A 47 -0.47 4.24 6.60
CA VAL A 47 -1.59 4.51 5.69
C VAL A 47 -2.67 5.34 6.38
N TYR A 48 -3.01 5.04 7.64
CA TYR A 48 -3.92 5.87 8.43
C TYR A 48 -3.40 7.30 8.61
N ASP A 49 -2.10 7.46 8.82
CA ASP A 49 -1.47 8.78 8.91
C ASP A 49 -1.52 9.53 7.59
N TRP A 50 -1.34 8.85 6.45
CA TRP A 50 -1.49 9.48 5.13
C TRP A 50 -2.90 10.04 4.92
N ILE A 51 -3.91 9.35 5.45
CA ILE A 51 -5.31 9.77 5.35
C ILE A 51 -5.61 10.93 6.32
N ARG A 52 -5.19 10.82 7.58
CA ARG A 52 -5.59 11.75 8.65
C ARG A 52 -4.69 12.98 8.77
N VAL A 53 -3.39 12.77 8.60
CA VAL A 53 -2.33 13.73 8.95
C VAL A 53 -1.57 14.18 7.70
N GLY A 54 -1.62 13.37 6.63
CA GLY A 54 -0.93 13.61 5.37
C GLY A 54 0.56 13.28 5.47
N ARG A 55 1.16 12.95 4.33
CA ARG A 55 2.59 12.70 4.21
C ARG A 55 3.30 13.96 3.70
N SER A 56 4.38 14.33 4.38
CA SER A 56 5.17 15.53 4.06
C SER A 56 5.99 15.37 2.78
N ILE A 57 6.01 16.41 1.95
CA ILE A 57 6.90 16.57 0.79
C ILE A 57 7.72 17.87 0.92
N ASN A 58 8.82 17.98 0.17
CA ASN A 58 9.67 19.17 0.10
C ASN A 58 10.18 19.66 1.47
N GLY A 59 10.69 18.75 2.31
CA GLY A 59 11.22 19.10 3.63
C GLY A 59 10.15 19.63 4.59
N ALA A 60 8.96 19.01 4.60
CA ALA A 60 7.80 19.35 5.44
C ALA A 60 7.08 20.67 5.13
N LYS A 61 7.40 21.35 4.02
CA LYS A 61 6.70 22.58 3.60
C LYS A 61 5.30 22.35 3.05
N LYS A 62 5.01 21.14 2.56
CA LYS A 62 3.70 20.73 2.05
C LYS A 62 3.36 19.32 2.51
N ARG A 63 2.07 19.02 2.62
CA ARG A 63 1.56 17.69 2.92
C ARG A 63 0.60 17.24 1.83
N VAL A 64 0.72 15.99 1.42
CA VAL A 64 -0.20 15.33 0.49
C VAL A 64 -1.00 14.34 1.31
N PHE A 65 -2.31 14.31 1.10
CA PHE A 65 -3.23 13.44 1.82
C PHE A 65 -3.72 12.37 0.87
N LEU A 66 -3.84 11.14 1.39
CA LEU A 66 -4.51 10.07 0.68
C LEU A 66 -6.02 10.21 0.92
N LYS A 67 -6.80 10.54 -0.12
CA LYS A 67 -8.20 10.88 0.07
C LYS A 67 -9.09 9.63 0.00
N PRO A 68 -9.90 9.36 1.02
CA PRO A 68 -10.92 8.32 0.91
C PRO A 68 -12.04 8.73 -0.06
N ALA A 69 -12.66 7.74 -0.68
CA ALA A 69 -13.92 7.89 -1.40
C ALA A 69 -14.99 8.47 -0.46
N SER A 70 -15.57 9.61 -0.85
CA SER A 70 -16.56 10.33 -0.05
C SER A 70 -17.85 9.51 0.13
N GLY A 71 -18.44 9.55 1.34
CA GLY A 71 -19.71 8.87 1.65
C GLY A 71 -19.62 7.37 1.95
N LEU A 72 -18.40 6.85 2.19
CA LEU A 72 -18.15 5.45 2.58
C LEU A 72 -17.44 5.33 3.95
N ASP A 73 -17.29 6.43 4.66
CA ASP A 73 -16.60 6.59 5.94
C ASP A 73 -17.15 5.68 7.05
N ASP A 74 -18.45 5.42 7.07
CA ASP A 74 -19.09 4.52 8.04
C ASP A 74 -18.63 3.04 7.95
N ARG A 75 -18.00 2.64 6.83
CA ARG A 75 -17.49 1.29 6.59
C ARG A 75 -15.95 1.19 6.66
N GLY A 76 -15.32 2.23 7.19
CA GLY A 76 -13.87 2.43 7.16
C GLY A 76 -13.38 3.06 5.85
N PHE A 77 -12.13 3.53 5.83
CA PHE A 77 -11.58 4.23 4.66
C PHE A 77 -11.52 3.31 3.43
N ARG A 78 -12.16 3.74 2.36
CA ARG A 78 -12.11 3.14 1.03
C ARG A 78 -11.41 4.09 0.08
N ILE A 79 -10.49 3.59 -0.72
CA ILE A 79 -9.61 4.39 -1.57
C ILE A 79 -9.75 3.89 -3.00
N PHE A 80 -9.92 4.81 -3.95
CA PHE A 80 -9.90 4.46 -5.36
C PHE A 80 -8.45 4.19 -5.83
N PRO A 81 -8.23 3.22 -6.73
CA PRO A 81 -6.89 2.93 -7.24
C PRO A 81 -6.17 4.14 -7.86
N ASP A 82 -6.88 5.00 -8.58
CA ASP A 82 -6.34 6.21 -9.21
C ASP A 82 -5.91 7.27 -8.19
N GLU A 83 -6.65 7.44 -7.09
CA GLU A 83 -6.27 8.30 -5.98
C GLU A 83 -5.02 7.77 -5.25
N LEU A 84 -4.86 6.44 -5.13
CA LEU A 84 -3.62 5.86 -4.60
C LEU A 84 -2.44 6.15 -5.54
N ASP A 85 -2.62 5.98 -6.86
CA ASP A 85 -1.59 6.26 -7.84
C ASP A 85 -1.20 7.74 -7.87
N ASP A 86 -2.19 8.65 -7.82
CA ASP A 86 -1.95 10.10 -7.71
C ASP A 86 -1.18 10.43 -6.43
N PHE A 87 -1.61 9.91 -5.28
CA PHE A 87 -0.92 10.10 -4.00
C PHE A 87 0.54 9.63 -4.08
N LEU A 88 0.80 8.43 -4.61
CA LEU A 88 2.14 7.86 -4.69
C LEU A 88 3.05 8.60 -5.69
N SER A 89 2.50 9.21 -6.73
CA SER A 89 3.27 10.00 -7.71
C SER A 89 4.05 11.17 -7.10
N HIS A 90 3.61 11.66 -5.93
CA HIS A 90 4.27 12.72 -5.17
C HIS A 90 5.52 12.25 -4.41
N PHE A 91 5.75 10.95 -4.31
CA PHE A 91 6.84 10.33 -3.55
C PHE A 91 7.68 9.41 -4.45
N PRO A 92 8.42 9.98 -5.42
CA PRO A 92 9.30 9.18 -6.28
C PRO A 92 10.27 8.38 -5.42
N PRO A 93 10.63 7.15 -5.84
CA PRO A 93 11.60 6.34 -5.11
C PRO A 93 12.87 7.15 -4.91
N ALA A 94 13.45 7.09 -3.71
CA ALA A 94 14.75 7.68 -3.45
C ALA A 94 15.70 7.15 -4.54
N ARG A 95 16.32 8.06 -5.32
CA ARG A 95 17.31 7.65 -6.32
C ARG A 95 18.36 6.83 -5.58
N ALA A 96 18.51 5.57 -5.99
CA ALA A 96 19.52 4.65 -5.47
C ALA A 96 20.93 5.18 -5.74
#